data_AF-A0A8B6H1W1-F1
#
_entry.id   AF-A0A8B6H1W1-F1
#
_cell.length_a   1.000
_cell.length_b   1.000
_cell.length_c   1.000
_cell.angle_alpha   90.00
_cell.angle_beta   90.00
_cell.angle_gamma   90.00
#
_symmetry.space_group_name_H-M   'P 1'
#
loop_
_entity.id
_entity.type
_entity.pdbx_description
1 polymer ?
#
loop_
_entity_poly.entity_id
_entity_poly.type
_entity_poly.pdbx_seq_one_letter_code
_entity_poly.pdbx_strand_id
1 'polypeptide(L)'
;MLLGTGYDLIVIQWPKWRRIEEITSSEEIAIEASEKQQLIENTKSRIKEYQPGIPGKLLLSFSMYTNGSKILDTKQGKGVITCINGIRFLSMTWVIIGHAFSAPNNIADNIAEFMPRMLKRWTFMAVCNAYVSVDSFFTLSGLLLTYLVMKELDKNKGRLKWFMFYFHRFWRLTPPYMLVIMVSVSLFHYTGTGPNWPTGGIDKGCEKGWWYNLLYINNFVEDNKKKCFGVAWYLANDMQFYILSPLILLPLYHFHLLGVGILMVFLVGTTITTGVISTHYDIPANNFDAGNSKDWFPKIYIKPYCRMGPYLVGMYAGYLLYKTNCRLQINRYLNLAIWSAAIGTGMAIVYGLYDDINSETPLPTSVAAFYNAVHRTAWGLCISWVIFACATGNGGFINTILSWKAFIPLSRLTYMAYLVHMMILNHWKYSQTKTIHLSDSEYIYEIVGHIVLSFMAAFVTSLAFESPMLGLESVIFRRKQNKR
;
A
#
# COMPACT_ATOMS: atom_id res chain seq x y z
N MET A 1 -14.64 -3.89 -21.16
CA MET A 1 -13.53 -2.94 -21.43
C MET A 1 -13.53 -2.43 -22.86
N LEU A 2 -13.48 -3.29 -23.89
CA LEU A 2 -13.47 -2.85 -25.29
C LEU A 2 -14.68 -1.99 -25.66
N LEU A 3 -15.90 -2.44 -25.31
CA LEU A 3 -17.13 -1.65 -25.54
C LEU A 3 -17.12 -0.29 -24.81
N GLY A 4 -16.66 -0.26 -23.56
CA GLY A 4 -16.56 0.98 -22.78
C GLY A 4 -15.53 1.94 -23.34
N THR A 5 -14.40 1.43 -23.82
CA THR A 5 -13.34 2.22 -24.45
C THR A 5 -13.77 2.73 -25.83
N GLY A 6 -14.44 1.89 -26.64
CA GLY A 6 -15.02 2.29 -27.91
C GLY A 6 -16.07 3.39 -27.73
N TYR A 7 -16.96 3.25 -26.74
CA TYR A 7 -17.92 4.29 -26.38
C TYR A 7 -17.24 5.60 -25.97
N ASP A 8 -16.23 5.55 -25.09
CA ASP A 8 -15.47 6.73 -24.67
C ASP A 8 -14.80 7.44 -25.86
N LEU A 9 -14.04 6.70 -26.68
CA LEU A 9 -13.32 7.28 -27.81
C LEU A 9 -14.27 7.84 -28.87
N ILE A 10 -15.27 7.08 -29.28
CA ILE A 10 -16.14 7.45 -30.42
C ILE A 10 -17.18 8.50 -30.01
N VAL A 11 -17.80 8.35 -28.84
CA VAL A 11 -18.95 9.17 -28.43
C VAL A 11 -18.53 10.39 -27.62
N ILE A 12 -17.41 10.31 -26.89
CA ILE A 12 -17.00 11.38 -25.96
C ILE A 12 -15.77 12.11 -26.45
N GLN A 13 -14.66 11.40 -26.70
CA GLN A 13 -13.39 12.03 -27.01
C GLN A 13 -13.34 12.55 -28.44
N TRP A 14 -13.76 11.76 -29.43
CA TRP A 14 -13.68 12.14 -30.84
C TRP A 14 -14.46 13.43 -31.17
N PRO A 15 -15.71 13.62 -30.70
CA PRO A 15 -16.43 14.89 -30.91
C PRO A 15 -15.81 16.06 -30.15
N LYS A 16 -15.03 15.80 -29.10
CA LYS A 16 -14.30 16.81 -28.34
C LYS A 16 -13.03 17.22 -29.08
N TRP A 17 -12.25 16.27 -29.58
CA TRP A 17 -11.05 16.52 -30.38
C TRP A 17 -11.39 17.26 -31.67
N ARG A 18 -12.42 16.81 -32.39
CA ARG A 18 -12.87 17.47 -33.63
C ARG A 18 -13.28 18.93 -33.39
N ARG A 19 -14.00 19.22 -32.29
CA ARG A 19 -14.35 20.60 -31.92
C ARG A 19 -13.13 21.42 -31.50
N ILE A 20 -12.16 20.82 -30.82
CA ILE A 20 -10.91 21.50 -30.50
C ILE A 20 -10.17 21.82 -31.80
N GLU A 21 -10.07 20.90 -32.76
CA GLU A 21 -9.44 21.15 -34.07
C GLU A 21 -10.18 22.23 -34.86
N GLU A 22 -11.52 22.22 -34.90
CA GLU A 22 -12.33 23.27 -35.53
C GLU A 22 -12.13 24.64 -34.85
N ILE A 23 -12.00 24.69 -33.52
CA ILE A 23 -11.74 25.95 -32.81
C ILE A 23 -10.29 26.39 -32.99
N THR A 24 -9.33 25.48 -32.93
CA THR A 24 -7.90 25.81 -33.08
C THR A 24 -7.61 26.28 -34.51
N SER A 25 -8.24 25.67 -35.52
CA SER A 25 -8.12 26.12 -36.91
C SER A 25 -8.81 27.47 -37.15
N SER A 26 -9.98 27.71 -36.57
CA SER A 26 -10.63 29.04 -36.64
C SER A 26 -9.90 30.11 -35.83
N GLU A 27 -9.25 29.74 -34.71
CA GLU A 27 -8.34 30.60 -33.95
C GLU A 27 -7.04 30.85 -34.72
N GLU A 28 -6.43 29.88 -35.40
CA GLU A 28 -5.27 30.11 -36.27
C GLU A 28 -5.58 31.10 -37.39
N ILE A 29 -6.78 31.01 -38.01
CA ILE A 29 -7.28 31.98 -38.99
C ILE A 29 -7.51 33.36 -38.34
N ALA A 30 -8.01 33.41 -37.10
CA ALA A 30 -8.23 34.65 -36.36
C ALA A 30 -6.94 35.26 -35.76
N ILE A 31 -5.88 34.47 -35.57
CA ILE A 31 -4.60 34.89 -34.99
C ILE A 31 -3.73 35.66 -36.00
N GLU A 32 -4.05 35.59 -37.30
CA GLU A 32 -3.63 36.62 -38.27
C GLU A 32 -4.25 38.00 -37.97
N ALA A 33 -5.22 38.07 -37.06
CA ALA A 33 -5.90 39.28 -36.57
C ALA A 33 -5.96 39.33 -35.02
N SER A 34 -4.81 39.47 -34.36
CA SER A 34 -4.64 39.99 -32.97
C SER A 34 -5.08 39.14 -31.75
N GLU A 35 -4.26 39.27 -30.69
CA GLU A 35 -4.41 38.89 -29.26
C GLU A 35 -4.57 37.40 -28.85
N LYS A 36 -3.42 36.72 -28.70
CA LYS A 36 -3.25 35.27 -28.49
C LYS A 36 -3.61 34.67 -27.11
N GLN A 37 -3.81 35.44 -26.04
CA GLN A 37 -3.69 34.88 -24.68
C GLN A 37 -4.98 34.80 -23.86
N GLN A 38 -5.97 35.68 -24.10
CA GLN A 38 -7.29 35.60 -23.45
C GLN A 38 -8.26 34.62 -24.15
N LEU A 39 -8.02 34.29 -25.41
CA LEU A 39 -8.90 33.43 -26.22
C LEU A 39 -8.83 31.94 -25.83
N ILE A 40 -7.63 31.43 -25.51
CA ILE A 40 -7.42 30.02 -25.15
C ILE A 40 -8.17 29.63 -23.86
N GLU A 41 -8.27 30.54 -22.88
CA GLU A 41 -9.06 30.32 -21.67
C GLU A 41 -10.57 30.40 -21.95
N ASN A 42 -11.01 31.31 -22.81
CA ASN A 42 -12.41 31.44 -23.22
C ASN A 42 -12.90 30.23 -24.05
N THR A 43 -12.05 29.65 -24.89
CA THR A 43 -12.35 28.48 -25.72
C THR A 43 -12.63 27.22 -24.90
N LYS A 44 -11.93 27.02 -23.78
CA LYS A 44 -12.25 25.93 -22.83
C LYS A 44 -13.62 26.11 -22.16
N SER A 45 -14.11 27.35 -22.01
CA SER A 45 -15.40 27.62 -21.40
C SER A 45 -16.60 27.40 -22.33
N ARG A 46 -16.40 27.43 -23.66
CA ARG A 46 -17.47 27.33 -24.68
C ARG A 46 -17.85 25.91 -25.08
N ILE A 47 -17.05 24.89 -24.78
CA ILE A 47 -17.35 23.50 -25.13
C ILE A 47 -18.35 22.92 -24.12
N LYS A 48 -19.65 22.90 -24.47
CA LYS A 48 -20.64 22.08 -23.74
C LYS A 48 -20.22 20.61 -23.82
N GLU A 49 -19.61 20.10 -22.76
CA GLU A 49 -19.24 18.68 -22.65
C GLU A 49 -20.51 17.82 -22.67
N TYR A 50 -20.57 16.86 -23.61
CA TYR A 50 -21.62 15.84 -23.63
C TYR A 50 -21.62 15.10 -22.29
N GLN A 51 -22.75 15.13 -21.59
CA GLN A 51 -22.93 14.44 -20.31
C GLN A 51 -23.63 13.10 -20.57
N PRO A 52 -22.93 11.96 -20.46
CA PRO A 52 -23.53 10.66 -20.74
C PRO A 52 -24.63 10.33 -19.73
N GLY A 53 -25.67 9.63 -20.21
CA GLY A 53 -26.70 9.03 -19.36
C GLY A 53 -26.14 7.92 -18.46
N ILE A 54 -26.97 7.33 -17.60
CA ILE A 54 -26.55 6.26 -16.68
C ILE A 54 -25.87 5.08 -17.41
N PRO A 55 -26.42 4.54 -18.52
CA PRO A 55 -25.75 3.46 -19.26
C PRO A 55 -24.39 3.88 -19.82
N GLY A 56 -24.28 5.11 -20.34
CA GLY A 56 -23.01 5.66 -20.81
C GLY A 56 -21.98 5.83 -19.70
N LYS A 57 -22.40 6.26 -18.50
CA LYS A 57 -21.52 6.33 -17.32
C LYS A 57 -21.05 4.96 -16.84
N LEU A 58 -21.92 3.94 -16.91
CA LEU A 58 -21.54 2.56 -16.61
C LEU A 58 -20.50 2.05 -17.63
N LEU A 59 -20.69 2.31 -18.92
CA LEU A 59 -19.72 1.95 -19.96
C LEU A 59 -18.38 2.66 -19.74
N LEU A 60 -18.40 3.95 -19.38
CA LEU A 60 -17.20 4.72 -19.09
C LEU A 60 -16.41 4.20 -17.89
N SER A 61 -17.07 3.61 -16.89
CA SER A 61 -16.38 2.95 -15.78
C SER A 61 -15.39 1.90 -16.29
N PHE A 62 -15.68 1.25 -17.42
CA PHE A 62 -14.81 0.24 -18.04
C PHE A 62 -13.91 0.78 -19.17
N SER A 63 -13.83 2.10 -19.37
CA SER A 63 -12.95 2.70 -20.39
C SER A 63 -11.50 2.67 -19.95
N MET A 64 -10.64 2.04 -20.77
CA MET A 64 -9.19 2.04 -20.53
C MET A 64 -8.58 3.44 -20.73
N TYR A 65 -9.08 4.22 -21.69
CA TYR A 65 -8.54 5.54 -22.01
C TYR A 65 -8.73 6.51 -20.83
N THR A 66 -9.99 6.70 -20.40
CA THR A 66 -10.31 7.59 -19.27
C THR A 66 -9.65 7.13 -17.97
N ASN A 67 -9.67 5.83 -17.67
CA ASN A 67 -9.06 5.32 -16.44
C ASN A 67 -7.53 5.40 -16.48
N GLY A 68 -6.91 5.09 -17.62
CA GLY A 68 -5.45 5.20 -17.81
C GLY A 68 -4.98 6.64 -17.68
N SER A 69 -5.68 7.58 -18.31
CA SER A 69 -5.41 9.01 -18.16
C SER A 69 -5.51 9.46 -16.70
N LYS A 70 -6.54 9.02 -15.96
CA LYS A 70 -6.69 9.32 -14.53
C LYS A 70 -5.56 8.73 -13.68
N ILE A 71 -5.10 7.51 -13.97
CA ILE A 71 -3.99 6.88 -13.23
C ILE A 71 -2.71 7.68 -13.47
N LEU A 72 -2.44 8.06 -14.72
CA LEU A 72 -1.22 8.75 -15.14
C LEU A 72 -1.22 10.26 -14.81
N ASP A 73 -2.36 10.85 -14.45
CA ASP A 73 -2.47 12.29 -14.16
C ASP A 73 -1.65 12.69 -12.91
N THR A 74 -0.71 13.62 -13.08
CA THR A 74 0.13 14.11 -11.99
C THR A 74 -0.47 15.32 -11.25
N LYS A 75 -1.66 15.79 -11.64
CA LYS A 75 -2.35 16.87 -10.93
C LYS A 75 -2.93 16.35 -9.60
N GLN A 76 -2.79 17.16 -8.56
CA GLN A 76 -3.39 16.89 -7.25
C GLN A 76 -4.18 18.10 -6.75
N GLY A 77 -5.26 17.83 -6.02
CA GLY A 77 -6.09 18.86 -5.42
C GLY A 77 -5.37 19.61 -4.29
N LYS A 78 -5.88 20.79 -3.95
CA LYS A 78 -5.37 21.58 -2.81
C LYS A 78 -5.62 20.81 -1.50
N GLY A 79 -4.60 20.72 -0.64
CA GLY A 79 -4.68 20.10 0.69
C GLY A 79 -4.44 18.58 0.75
N VAL A 80 -3.95 17.98 -0.35
CA VAL A 80 -3.44 16.60 -0.36
C VAL A 80 -2.05 16.55 0.28
N ILE A 81 -1.81 15.55 1.12
CA ILE A 81 -0.49 15.31 1.71
C ILE A 81 0.38 14.58 0.67
N THR A 82 1.20 15.34 -0.05
CA THR A 82 1.92 14.87 -1.24
C THR A 82 3.03 13.86 -0.94
N CYS A 83 3.70 13.97 0.21
CA CYS A 83 4.80 13.09 0.61
C CYS A 83 4.38 11.62 0.76
N ILE A 84 3.10 11.36 0.99
CA ILE A 84 2.55 10.00 1.09
C ILE A 84 2.74 9.22 -0.21
N ASN A 85 2.75 9.89 -1.36
CA ASN A 85 2.94 9.22 -2.65
C ASN A 85 4.32 8.55 -2.72
N GLY A 86 5.38 9.26 -2.33
CA GLY A 86 6.73 8.71 -2.25
C GLY A 86 6.84 7.57 -1.24
N ILE A 87 6.28 7.74 -0.03
CA ILE A 87 6.33 6.69 1.01
C ILE A 87 5.65 5.41 0.53
N ARG A 88 4.48 5.50 -0.12
CA ARG A 88 3.78 4.34 -0.68
C ARG A 88 4.61 3.63 -1.74
N PHE A 89 5.16 4.38 -2.69
CA PHE A 89 5.95 3.79 -3.77
C PHE A 89 7.21 3.11 -3.21
N LEU A 90 8.00 3.82 -2.40
CA LEU A 90 9.23 3.28 -1.81
C LEU A 90 8.97 2.06 -0.92
N SER A 91 7.90 2.10 -0.11
CA SER A 91 7.52 0.95 0.74
C SER A 91 7.07 -0.24 -0.10
N MET A 92 6.31 -0.03 -1.19
CA MET A 92 5.92 -1.12 -2.09
C MET A 92 7.13 -1.74 -2.79
N THR A 93 8.05 -0.91 -3.28
CA THR A 93 9.30 -1.37 -3.87
C THR A 93 10.11 -2.21 -2.86
N TRP A 94 10.16 -1.77 -1.61
CA TRP A 94 10.84 -2.50 -0.54
C TRP A 94 10.18 -3.86 -0.22
N VAL A 95 8.85 -3.95 -0.25
CA VAL A 95 8.12 -5.23 -0.17
C VAL A 95 8.54 -6.18 -1.30
N ILE A 96 8.60 -5.68 -2.54
CA ILE A 96 9.00 -6.50 -3.70
C ILE A 96 10.44 -6.98 -3.55
N ILE A 97 11.37 -6.12 -3.12
CA ILE A 97 12.77 -6.49 -2.87
C ILE A 97 12.87 -7.62 -1.84
N GLY A 98 12.17 -7.50 -0.71
CA GLY A 98 12.18 -8.54 0.33
C GLY A 98 11.64 -9.88 -0.16
N HIS A 99 10.56 -9.88 -0.95
CA HIS A 99 10.03 -11.13 -1.52
C HIS A 99 10.89 -11.69 -2.65
N ALA A 100 11.47 -10.83 -3.49
CA ALA A 100 12.39 -11.23 -4.56
C ALA A 100 13.62 -11.95 -3.98
N PHE A 101 14.11 -11.52 -2.81
CA PHE A 101 15.16 -12.24 -2.09
C PHE A 101 14.81 -13.71 -1.81
N SER A 102 13.60 -13.96 -1.31
CA SER A 102 13.18 -15.29 -0.89
C SER A 102 12.77 -16.21 -2.05
N ALA A 103 12.50 -15.65 -3.24
CA ALA A 103 11.96 -16.41 -4.37
C ALA A 103 12.94 -17.47 -4.91
N PRO A 104 14.24 -17.16 -5.12
CA PRO A 104 15.28 -18.09 -5.57
C PRO A 104 15.60 -19.27 -4.65
N ASN A 105 15.27 -19.22 -3.36
CA ASN A 105 15.85 -20.11 -2.33
C ASN A 105 15.76 -21.62 -2.62
N ASN A 106 14.76 -22.05 -3.40
CA ASN A 106 14.53 -23.48 -3.71
C ASN A 106 14.92 -23.86 -5.15
N ILE A 107 15.50 -22.94 -5.92
CA ILE A 107 15.88 -23.15 -7.33
C ILE A 107 17.34 -22.75 -7.62
N ALA A 108 18.02 -22.15 -6.65
CA ALA A 108 19.41 -21.74 -6.77
C ALA A 108 20.39 -22.87 -6.42
N ASP A 109 21.45 -23.03 -7.20
CA ASP A 109 22.46 -24.09 -7.01
C ASP A 109 23.52 -23.74 -5.94
N ASN A 110 23.71 -22.45 -5.64
CA ASN A 110 24.72 -21.96 -4.71
C ASN A 110 24.14 -21.29 -3.46
N ILE A 111 22.86 -21.56 -3.13
CA ILE A 111 22.16 -20.89 -2.02
C ILE A 111 22.87 -21.06 -0.67
N ALA A 112 23.49 -22.22 -0.44
CA ALA A 112 24.22 -22.54 0.79
C ALA A 112 25.48 -21.67 0.99
N GLU A 113 26.09 -21.19 -0.10
CA GLU A 113 27.22 -20.25 -0.06
C GLU A 113 26.72 -18.80 -0.10
N PHE A 114 25.76 -18.53 -0.98
CA PHE A 114 25.25 -17.18 -1.23
C PHE A 114 24.57 -16.58 0.00
N MET A 115 23.68 -17.33 0.66
CA MET A 115 22.88 -16.83 1.78
C MET A 115 23.74 -16.36 2.97
N PRO A 116 24.67 -17.18 3.53
CA PRO A 116 25.54 -16.71 4.62
C PRO A 116 26.42 -15.52 4.22
N ARG A 117 26.92 -15.50 2.97
CA ARG A 117 27.73 -14.39 2.44
C ARG A 117 26.94 -13.08 2.39
N MET A 118 25.65 -13.14 2.02
CA MET A 118 24.78 -11.97 2.00
C MET A 118 24.43 -11.49 3.40
N LEU A 119 24.10 -12.40 4.33
CA LEU A 119 23.76 -12.05 5.72
C LEU A 119 24.92 -11.37 6.47
N LYS A 120 26.18 -11.68 6.12
CA LYS A 120 27.38 -10.99 6.63
C LYS A 120 27.56 -9.55 6.14
N ARG A 121 26.75 -9.08 5.19
CA ARG A 121 26.87 -7.70 4.67
C ARG A 121 25.90 -6.79 5.41
N TRP A 122 26.40 -5.76 6.07
CA TRP A 122 25.56 -4.80 6.79
C TRP A 122 24.54 -4.10 5.88
N THR A 123 24.89 -3.84 4.62
CA THR A 123 23.98 -3.26 3.61
C THR A 123 22.78 -4.15 3.31
N PHE A 124 22.94 -5.46 3.48
CA PHE A 124 21.90 -6.44 3.21
C PHE A 124 20.85 -6.51 4.33
N MET A 125 21.13 -5.95 5.51
CA MET A 125 20.15 -5.88 6.61
C MET A 125 18.88 -5.13 6.22
N ALA A 126 18.97 -4.16 5.30
CA ALA A 126 17.80 -3.50 4.74
C ALA A 126 16.85 -4.48 4.02
N VAL A 127 17.38 -5.52 3.37
CA VAL A 127 16.58 -6.56 2.71
C VAL A 127 16.06 -7.56 3.76
N CYS A 128 16.90 -7.99 4.69
CA CYS A 128 16.51 -8.89 5.79
C CYS A 128 15.35 -8.34 6.63
N ASN A 129 15.40 -7.04 6.94
CA ASN A 129 14.38 -6.34 7.72
C ASN A 129 13.28 -5.69 6.88
N ALA A 130 13.12 -6.09 5.61
CA ALA A 130 12.05 -5.58 4.73
C ALA A 130 10.63 -5.79 5.32
N TYR A 131 10.47 -6.60 6.36
CA TYR A 131 9.23 -6.79 7.12
C TYR A 131 8.60 -5.50 7.68
N VAL A 132 9.38 -4.44 7.92
CA VAL A 132 8.84 -3.15 8.42
C VAL A 132 8.27 -2.28 7.29
N SER A 133 8.54 -2.60 6.02
CA SER A 133 7.96 -1.89 4.87
C SER A 133 6.42 -1.90 4.90
N VAL A 134 5.81 -3.01 5.30
CA VAL A 134 4.35 -3.14 5.47
C VAL A 134 3.83 -2.38 6.70
N ASP A 135 4.67 -2.15 7.71
CA ASP A 135 4.31 -1.31 8.87
C ASP A 135 4.17 0.18 8.46
N SER A 136 4.90 0.63 7.44
CA SER A 136 4.66 1.93 6.81
C SER A 136 3.24 2.04 6.24
N PHE A 137 2.73 0.98 5.58
CA PHE A 137 1.37 0.98 5.05
C PHE A 137 0.31 1.00 6.15
N PHE A 138 0.49 0.25 7.24
CA PHE A 138 -0.42 0.34 8.40
C PHE A 138 -0.47 1.74 8.99
N THR A 139 0.69 2.40 9.12
CA THR A 139 0.79 3.79 9.59
C THR A 139 0.02 4.74 8.65
N LEU A 140 0.21 4.59 7.34
CA LEU A 140 -0.51 5.37 6.33
C LEU A 140 -2.02 5.14 6.38
N SER A 141 -2.46 3.89 6.55
CA SER A 141 -3.89 3.53 6.66
C SER A 141 -4.53 4.22 7.87
N GLY A 142 -3.93 4.12 9.05
CA GLY A 142 -4.45 4.76 10.28
C GLY A 142 -4.48 6.29 10.19
N LEU A 143 -3.41 6.88 9.65
CA LEU A 143 -3.27 8.33 9.47
C LEU A 143 -4.30 8.91 8.53
N LEU A 144 -4.39 8.35 7.32
CA LEU A 144 -5.32 8.85 6.30
C LEU A 144 -6.76 8.64 6.71
N LEU A 145 -7.06 7.49 7.33
CA LEU A 145 -8.39 7.24 7.86
C LEU A 145 -8.78 8.32 8.86
N THR A 146 -7.96 8.55 9.87
CA THR A 146 -8.27 9.52 10.93
C THR A 146 -8.38 10.93 10.37
N TYR A 147 -7.41 11.36 9.56
CA TYR A 147 -7.43 12.70 8.97
C TYR A 147 -8.67 12.95 8.10
N LEU A 148 -9.10 11.98 7.29
CA LEU A 148 -10.27 12.13 6.43
C LEU A 148 -11.59 12.04 7.21
N VAL A 149 -11.70 11.11 8.17
CA VAL A 149 -12.91 10.95 8.98
C VAL A 149 -13.14 12.16 9.87
N MET A 150 -12.11 12.72 10.49
CA MET A 150 -12.25 13.93 11.33
C MET A 150 -12.79 15.10 10.50
N LYS A 151 -12.29 15.29 9.28
CA LYS A 151 -12.82 16.31 8.35
C LYS A 151 -14.27 16.03 7.90
N GLU A 152 -14.64 14.77 7.74
CA GLU A 152 -16.01 14.39 7.38
C GLU A 152 -16.98 14.57 8.56
N LEU A 153 -16.52 14.32 9.79
CA LEU A 153 -17.28 14.57 11.01
C LEU A 153 -17.55 16.07 11.18
N ASP A 154 -16.58 16.95 10.93
CA ASP A 154 -16.80 18.40 10.93
C ASP A 154 -17.92 18.82 9.98
N LYS A 155 -17.88 18.30 8.75
CA LYS A 155 -18.89 18.60 7.72
C LYS A 155 -20.29 18.10 8.11
N ASN A 156 -20.36 16.95 8.77
CA ASN A 156 -21.63 16.29 9.12
C ASN A 156 -22.04 16.51 10.59
N LYS A 157 -21.50 17.53 11.27
CA LYS A 157 -21.81 17.86 12.67
C LYS A 157 -21.63 16.67 13.62
N GLY A 158 -20.53 15.94 13.49
CA GLY A 158 -20.18 14.79 14.32
C GLY A 158 -20.93 13.49 13.98
N ARG A 159 -21.68 13.43 12.88
CA ARG A 159 -22.44 12.23 12.49
C ARG A 159 -21.77 11.48 11.34
N LEU A 160 -21.58 10.18 11.50
CA LEU A 160 -21.02 9.30 10.48
C LEU A 160 -22.05 8.27 10.01
N LYS A 161 -22.13 8.06 8.70
CA LYS A 161 -23.01 7.04 8.11
C LYS A 161 -22.31 5.68 8.16
N TRP A 162 -22.48 4.96 9.27
CA TRP A 162 -21.80 3.68 9.55
C TRP A 162 -21.86 2.67 8.41
N PHE A 163 -23.05 2.45 7.86
CA PHE A 163 -23.21 1.53 6.73
C PHE A 163 -22.34 1.93 5.53
N MET A 164 -22.36 3.21 5.15
CA MET A 164 -21.58 3.70 4.02
C MET A 164 -20.08 3.69 4.31
N PHE A 165 -19.68 3.97 5.54
CA PHE A 165 -18.28 3.90 5.97
C PHE A 165 -17.69 2.51 5.66
N TYR A 166 -18.31 1.45 6.17
CA TYR A 166 -17.85 0.09 5.92
C TYR A 166 -18.01 -0.35 4.47
N PHE A 167 -19.15 -0.03 3.86
CA PHE A 167 -19.43 -0.40 2.48
C PHE A 167 -18.41 0.19 1.50
N HIS A 168 -18.09 1.49 1.59
CA HIS A 168 -17.14 2.14 0.69
C HIS A 168 -15.75 1.48 0.76
N ARG A 169 -15.28 1.13 1.97
CA ARG A 169 -13.98 0.45 2.09
C ARG A 169 -14.03 -0.99 1.57
N PHE A 170 -15.08 -1.73 1.90
CA PHE A 170 -15.24 -3.10 1.43
C PHE A 170 -15.36 -3.16 -0.10
N TRP A 171 -16.16 -2.29 -0.70
CA TRP A 171 -16.33 -2.21 -2.15
C TRP A 171 -15.05 -1.77 -2.88
N ARG A 172 -14.24 -0.89 -2.26
CA ARG A 172 -12.97 -0.47 -2.84
C ARG A 172 -11.92 -1.59 -2.85
N LEU A 173 -11.84 -2.39 -1.79
CA LEU A 173 -10.77 -3.39 -1.63
C LEU A 173 -11.17 -4.77 -2.16
N THR A 174 -12.34 -5.26 -1.79
CA THR A 174 -12.71 -6.67 -1.96
C THR A 174 -12.87 -7.11 -3.42
N PRO A 175 -13.57 -6.39 -4.31
CA PRO A 175 -13.75 -6.84 -5.69
C PRO A 175 -12.44 -7.07 -6.45
N PRO A 176 -11.48 -6.13 -6.53
CA PRO A 176 -10.22 -6.40 -7.22
C PRO A 176 -9.39 -7.48 -6.51
N TYR A 177 -9.45 -7.55 -5.17
CA TYR A 177 -8.77 -8.60 -4.41
C TYR A 177 -9.27 -10.00 -4.77
N MET A 178 -10.59 -10.19 -4.80
CA MET A 178 -11.19 -11.48 -5.15
C MET A 178 -10.99 -11.83 -6.63
N LEU A 179 -11.00 -10.84 -7.52
CA LEU A 179 -10.70 -11.06 -8.94
C LEU A 179 -9.24 -11.50 -9.15
N VAL A 180 -8.29 -10.93 -8.41
CA VAL A 180 -6.88 -11.39 -8.47
C VAL A 180 -6.75 -12.81 -7.91
N ILE A 181 -7.40 -13.14 -6.79
CA ILE A 181 -7.43 -14.53 -6.28
C ILE A 181 -8.00 -15.47 -7.34
N MET A 182 -9.13 -15.11 -7.96
CA MET A 182 -9.75 -15.92 -9.00
C MET A 182 -8.79 -16.16 -10.18
N VAL A 183 -8.12 -15.11 -10.68
CA VAL A 183 -7.12 -15.25 -11.75
C VAL A 183 -5.94 -16.11 -11.29
N SER A 184 -5.47 -15.92 -10.06
CA SER A 184 -4.35 -16.69 -9.50
C SER A 184 -4.66 -18.18 -9.34
N VAL A 185 -5.91 -18.53 -9.00
CA VAL A 185 -6.32 -19.93 -8.79
C VAL A 185 -6.72 -20.58 -10.11
N SER A 186 -7.49 -19.89 -10.94
CA SER A 186 -8.09 -20.48 -12.15
C SER A 186 -7.22 -20.37 -13.40
N LEU A 187 -6.46 -19.28 -13.55
CA LEU A 187 -5.72 -19.02 -14.79
C LEU A 187 -4.23 -19.28 -14.66
N PHE A 188 -3.64 -19.07 -13.47
CA PHE A 188 -2.18 -19.13 -13.30
C PHE A 188 -1.58 -20.44 -13.83
N HIS A 189 -2.22 -21.58 -13.58
CA HIS A 189 -1.73 -22.88 -14.03
C HIS A 189 -1.49 -22.94 -15.56
N TYR A 190 -2.26 -22.19 -16.36
CA TYR A 190 -2.14 -22.15 -17.83
C TYR A 190 -1.16 -21.09 -18.36
N THR A 191 -0.57 -20.27 -17.49
CA THR A 191 0.22 -19.10 -17.93
C THR A 191 1.67 -19.40 -18.27
N GLY A 192 2.18 -20.59 -17.97
CA GLY A 192 3.59 -20.90 -18.17
C GLY A 192 3.87 -22.39 -18.22
N THR A 193 5.12 -22.70 -18.52
CA THR A 193 5.66 -24.04 -18.64
C THR A 193 7.02 -24.08 -17.98
N GLY A 194 7.33 -25.18 -17.29
CA GLY A 194 8.59 -25.36 -16.60
C GLY A 194 8.62 -26.67 -15.83
N PRO A 195 9.80 -27.23 -15.53
CA PRO A 195 9.94 -28.49 -14.81
C PRO A 195 9.33 -28.42 -13.40
N ASN A 196 9.38 -27.25 -12.77
CA ASN A 196 8.80 -26.99 -11.45
C ASN A 196 7.42 -26.32 -11.52
N TRP A 197 6.80 -26.24 -12.71
CA TRP A 197 5.54 -25.54 -12.88
C TRP A 197 4.42 -26.22 -12.08
N PRO A 198 3.71 -25.51 -11.19
CA PRO A 198 2.72 -26.12 -10.31
C PRO A 198 1.48 -26.50 -11.12
N THR A 199 1.37 -27.79 -11.50
CA THR A 199 0.29 -28.26 -12.36
C THR A 199 -1.10 -28.22 -11.71
N GLY A 200 -1.16 -28.13 -10.39
CA GLY A 200 -2.40 -27.96 -9.62
C GLY A 200 -2.60 -26.55 -9.07
N GLY A 201 -1.93 -25.54 -9.64
CA GLY A 201 -1.95 -24.16 -9.15
C GLY A 201 -0.99 -23.92 -7.97
N ILE A 202 -0.67 -22.63 -7.72
CA ILE A 202 0.31 -22.23 -6.68
C ILE A 202 -0.23 -22.51 -5.27
N ASP A 203 -1.51 -22.22 -5.02
CA ASP A 203 -2.13 -22.28 -3.71
C ASP A 203 -3.31 -23.27 -3.72
N LYS A 204 -3.03 -24.57 -3.67
CA LYS A 204 -4.07 -25.63 -3.62
C LYS A 204 -5.07 -25.42 -2.48
N GLY A 205 -4.65 -24.78 -1.38
CA GLY A 205 -5.54 -24.48 -0.26
C GLY A 205 -6.66 -23.48 -0.61
N CYS A 206 -6.53 -22.74 -1.71
CA CYS A 206 -7.58 -21.84 -2.19
C CYS A 206 -8.86 -22.56 -2.61
N GLU A 207 -8.81 -23.81 -3.07
CA GLU A 207 -10.02 -24.56 -3.45
C GLU A 207 -11.03 -24.65 -2.31
N LYS A 208 -10.54 -24.82 -1.08
CA LYS A 208 -11.36 -24.96 0.14
C LYS A 208 -11.37 -23.69 1.00
N GLY A 209 -10.38 -22.82 0.82
CA GLY A 209 -10.09 -21.70 1.71
C GLY A 209 -10.27 -20.29 1.14
N TRP A 210 -10.70 -20.13 -0.12
CA TRP A 210 -10.86 -18.81 -0.74
C TRP A 210 -11.79 -17.86 0.04
N TRP A 211 -12.80 -18.40 0.73
CA TRP A 211 -13.78 -17.58 1.46
C TRP A 211 -13.22 -16.96 2.74
N TYR A 212 -12.16 -17.53 3.34
CA TYR A 212 -11.47 -16.89 4.47
C TYR A 212 -10.87 -15.53 4.08
N ASN A 213 -10.42 -15.40 2.83
CA ASN A 213 -9.91 -14.16 2.26
C ASN A 213 -11.05 -13.14 2.06
N LEU A 214 -12.22 -13.58 1.58
CA LEU A 214 -13.40 -12.72 1.41
C LEU A 214 -13.86 -12.11 2.75
N LEU A 215 -13.79 -12.90 3.83
CA LEU A 215 -14.14 -12.48 5.19
C LEU A 215 -13.00 -11.79 5.94
N TYR A 216 -11.80 -11.67 5.34
CA TYR A 216 -10.62 -11.07 5.98
C TYR A 216 -10.22 -11.75 7.31
N ILE A 217 -10.33 -13.08 7.38
CA ILE A 217 -9.97 -13.89 8.56
C ILE A 217 -8.88 -14.94 8.25
N ASN A 218 -8.28 -14.88 7.06
CA ASN A 218 -7.24 -15.81 6.62
C ASN A 218 -5.97 -15.78 7.49
N ASN A 219 -5.74 -14.71 8.26
CA ASN A 219 -4.66 -14.59 9.24
C ASN A 219 -4.86 -15.42 10.53
N PHE A 220 -6.07 -15.96 10.75
CA PHE A 220 -6.38 -16.87 11.86
C PHE A 220 -6.37 -18.35 11.46
N VAL A 221 -6.21 -18.66 10.17
CA VAL A 221 -6.20 -20.05 9.68
C VAL A 221 -4.86 -20.70 10.02
N GLU A 222 -4.90 -21.71 10.88
CA GLU A 222 -3.72 -22.50 11.25
C GLU A 222 -3.43 -23.62 10.24
N ASP A 223 -4.49 -24.25 9.71
CA ASP A 223 -4.38 -25.34 8.74
C ASP A 223 -3.81 -24.85 7.40
N ASN A 224 -2.56 -25.22 7.12
CA ASN A 224 -1.87 -24.90 5.87
C ASN A 224 -2.62 -25.38 4.63
N LYS A 225 -3.45 -26.43 4.73
CA LYS A 225 -4.27 -26.93 3.60
C LYS A 225 -5.45 -26.03 3.25
N LYS A 226 -5.75 -25.02 4.08
CA LYS A 226 -6.82 -24.04 3.88
C LYS A 226 -6.29 -22.62 3.68
N LYS A 227 -4.98 -22.41 3.80
CA LYS A 227 -4.37 -21.11 3.51
C LYS A 227 -4.45 -20.85 2.02
N CYS A 228 -4.79 -19.62 1.68
CA CYS A 228 -4.98 -19.18 0.31
C CYS A 228 -4.39 -17.79 0.17
N PHE A 229 -3.59 -17.58 -0.89
CA PHE A 229 -3.04 -16.28 -1.23
C PHE A 229 -2.22 -15.68 -0.09
N GLY A 230 -1.06 -16.26 0.22
CA GLY A 230 -0.32 -15.99 1.46
C GLY A 230 -0.16 -14.50 1.83
N VAL A 231 0.09 -13.63 0.86
CA VAL A 231 0.24 -12.17 1.07
C VAL A 231 -1.05 -11.46 1.53
N ALA A 232 -2.20 -12.11 1.45
CA ALA A 232 -3.49 -11.61 1.93
C ALA A 232 -3.52 -11.21 3.41
N TRP A 233 -2.63 -11.74 4.25
CA TRP A 233 -2.65 -11.50 5.70
C TRP A 233 -2.62 -10.00 6.04
N TYR A 234 -1.93 -9.19 5.22
CA TYR A 234 -1.87 -7.73 5.38
C TYR A 234 -3.26 -7.10 5.25
N LEU A 235 -4.02 -7.51 4.23
CA LEU A 235 -5.36 -6.99 3.98
C LEU A 235 -6.32 -7.41 5.09
N ALA A 236 -6.17 -8.63 5.62
CA ALA A 236 -6.93 -9.09 6.78
C ALA A 236 -6.73 -8.17 7.99
N ASN A 237 -5.47 -7.93 8.36
CA ASN A 237 -5.12 -7.03 9.45
C ASN A 237 -5.67 -5.61 9.20
N ASP A 238 -5.49 -5.07 7.99
CA ASP A 238 -5.90 -3.71 7.64
C ASP A 238 -7.44 -3.52 7.72
N MET A 239 -8.22 -4.52 7.29
CA MET A 239 -9.68 -4.52 7.44
C MET A 239 -10.10 -4.71 8.90
N GLN A 240 -9.45 -5.58 9.66
CA GLN A 240 -9.72 -5.78 11.09
C GLN A 240 -9.47 -4.49 11.89
N PHE A 241 -8.35 -3.81 11.63
CA PHE A 241 -8.06 -2.51 12.24
C PHE A 241 -9.09 -1.45 11.84
N TYR A 242 -9.57 -1.49 10.60
CA TYR A 242 -10.64 -0.59 10.17
C TYR A 242 -11.93 -0.78 10.94
N ILE A 243 -12.34 -2.03 11.13
CA ILE A 243 -13.58 -2.39 11.84
C ILE A 243 -13.51 -1.89 13.29
N LEU A 244 -12.34 -1.98 13.92
CA LEU A 244 -12.12 -1.50 15.28
C LEU A 244 -11.92 0.03 15.37
N SER A 245 -11.52 0.69 14.28
CA SER A 245 -11.14 2.11 14.28
C SER A 245 -12.19 3.07 14.86
N PRO A 246 -13.52 2.86 14.73
CA PRO A 246 -14.50 3.77 15.31
C PRO A 246 -14.49 3.85 16.83
N LEU A 247 -14.08 2.77 17.50
CA LEU A 247 -13.91 2.72 18.96
C LEU A 247 -12.89 3.77 19.44
N ILE A 248 -11.97 4.15 18.57
CA ILE A 248 -10.92 5.13 18.83
C ILE A 248 -11.31 6.49 18.22
N LEU A 249 -11.80 6.51 16.97
CA LEU A 249 -12.12 7.74 16.24
C LEU A 249 -13.22 8.59 16.90
N LEU A 250 -14.33 7.99 17.34
CA LEU A 250 -15.43 8.78 17.91
C LEU A 250 -15.04 9.42 19.25
N PRO A 251 -14.43 8.68 20.20
CA PRO A 251 -13.96 9.30 21.42
C PRO A 251 -12.86 10.33 21.13
N LEU A 252 -11.95 10.12 20.18
CA LEU A 252 -10.95 11.14 19.80
C LEU A 252 -11.58 12.45 19.32
N TYR A 253 -12.71 12.37 18.60
CA TYR A 253 -13.43 13.55 18.11
C TYR A 253 -14.23 14.26 19.21
N HIS A 254 -15.00 13.51 20.01
CA HIS A 254 -15.88 14.10 21.02
C HIS A 254 -15.21 14.37 22.37
N PHE A 255 -14.31 13.47 22.80
CA PHE A 255 -13.68 13.46 24.12
C PHE A 255 -12.21 13.10 24.01
N HIS A 256 -11.37 14.06 23.59
CA HIS A 256 -9.97 13.83 23.25
C HIS A 256 -9.20 12.93 24.24
N LEU A 257 -9.32 13.19 25.55
CA LEU A 257 -8.65 12.41 26.59
C LEU A 257 -9.11 10.95 26.65
N LEU A 258 -10.41 10.70 26.49
CA LEU A 258 -10.95 9.34 26.44
C LEU A 258 -10.45 8.59 25.21
N GLY A 259 -10.44 9.25 24.05
CA GLY A 259 -9.91 8.65 22.82
C GLY A 259 -8.42 8.34 22.88
N VAL A 260 -7.62 9.22 23.48
CA VAL A 260 -6.20 8.94 23.77
C VAL A 260 -6.06 7.78 24.76
N GLY A 261 -6.87 7.75 25.82
CA GLY A 261 -6.88 6.64 26.78
C GLY A 261 -7.14 5.28 26.12
N ILE A 262 -8.18 5.18 25.28
CA ILE A 262 -8.51 3.95 24.54
C ILE A 262 -7.37 3.58 23.58
N LEU A 263 -6.82 4.55 22.84
CA LEU A 263 -5.68 4.32 21.95
C LEU A 263 -4.48 3.75 22.71
N MET A 264 -4.16 4.32 23.89
CA MET A 264 -3.07 3.84 24.73
C MET A 264 -3.33 2.43 25.29
N VAL A 265 -4.57 2.09 25.63
CA VAL A 265 -4.95 0.73 26.05
C VAL A 265 -4.68 -0.27 24.91
N PHE A 266 -5.09 0.03 23.68
CA PHE A 266 -4.79 -0.85 22.53
C PHE A 266 -3.28 -0.94 22.26
N LEU A 267 -2.55 0.18 22.41
CA LEU A 267 -1.11 0.24 22.18
C LEU A 267 -0.33 -0.60 23.20
N VAL A 268 -0.64 -0.44 24.49
CA VAL A 268 -0.06 -1.24 25.57
C VAL A 268 -0.48 -2.70 25.43
N GLY A 269 -1.74 -2.96 25.06
CA GLY A 269 -2.26 -4.30 24.83
C GLY A 269 -1.50 -5.04 23.73
N THR A 270 -1.22 -4.39 22.59
CA THR A 270 -0.45 -5.02 21.50
C THR A 270 1.00 -5.28 21.91
N THR A 271 1.66 -4.33 22.59
CA THR A 271 3.03 -4.49 23.07
C THR A 271 3.16 -5.60 24.11
N ILE A 272 2.28 -5.65 25.11
CA ILE A 272 2.28 -6.72 26.12
C ILE A 272 1.99 -8.07 25.48
N THR A 273 0.98 -8.17 24.63
CA THR A 273 0.62 -9.43 23.97
C THR A 273 1.78 -9.96 23.15
N THR A 274 2.45 -9.12 22.36
CA THR A 274 3.62 -9.53 21.58
C THR A 274 4.79 -9.95 22.47
N GLY A 275 5.08 -9.20 23.54
CA GLY A 275 6.15 -9.56 24.48
C GLY A 275 5.90 -10.90 25.18
N VAL A 276 4.67 -11.13 25.65
CA VAL A 276 4.26 -12.40 26.29
C VAL A 276 4.38 -13.56 25.33
N ILE A 277 3.85 -13.44 24.10
CA ILE A 277 3.96 -14.50 23.08
C ILE A 277 5.43 -14.75 22.73
N SER A 278 6.23 -13.70 22.56
CA SER A 278 7.65 -13.85 22.23
C SER A 278 8.44 -14.55 23.34
N THR A 279 8.12 -14.27 24.60
CA THR A 279 8.78 -14.88 25.76
C THR A 279 8.31 -16.32 25.98
N HIS A 280 7.01 -16.57 25.85
CA HIS A 280 6.42 -17.89 26.11
C HIS A 280 6.84 -18.95 25.07
N TYR A 281 7.02 -18.55 23.81
CA TYR A 281 7.41 -19.44 22.72
C TYR A 281 8.88 -19.34 22.31
N ASP A 282 9.68 -18.58 23.06
CA ASP A 282 11.10 -18.31 22.80
C ASP A 282 11.35 -17.89 21.33
N ILE A 283 10.58 -16.89 20.89
CA ILE A 283 10.60 -16.45 19.50
C ILE A 283 11.77 -15.48 19.29
N PRO A 284 12.67 -15.75 18.32
CA PRO A 284 13.81 -14.88 18.03
C PRO A 284 13.37 -13.51 17.48
N ALA A 285 14.29 -12.54 17.52
CA ALA A 285 14.07 -11.20 16.97
C ALA A 285 14.11 -11.17 15.43
N ASN A 286 14.71 -12.20 14.82
CA ASN A 286 14.88 -12.34 13.38
C ASN A 286 14.47 -13.75 12.90
N ASN A 287 14.25 -13.92 11.59
CA ASN A 287 13.83 -15.21 11.01
C ASN A 287 14.98 -16.08 10.48
N PHE A 288 16.20 -15.58 10.53
CA PHE A 288 17.40 -16.26 10.02
C PHE A 288 18.12 -17.05 11.12
N ASP A 289 17.78 -16.78 12.39
CA ASP A 289 18.27 -17.50 13.55
C ASP A 289 17.72 -18.95 13.62
N ALA A 290 18.55 -19.84 14.15
CA ALA A 290 18.32 -21.28 14.30
C ALA A 290 17.36 -21.63 15.45
N GLY A 291 16.89 -20.64 16.22
CA GLY A 291 15.87 -20.79 17.26
C GLY A 291 14.48 -21.19 16.73
N ASN A 292 13.43 -20.93 17.51
CA ASN A 292 12.04 -21.28 17.14
C ASN A 292 11.43 -20.35 16.06
N SER A 293 12.18 -20.06 14.99
CA SER A 293 11.82 -19.17 13.88
C SER A 293 10.57 -19.63 13.11
N LYS A 294 10.25 -20.93 13.16
CA LYS A 294 9.02 -21.50 12.56
C LYS A 294 7.74 -20.92 13.14
N ASP A 295 7.77 -20.54 14.42
CA ASP A 295 6.62 -19.99 15.14
C ASP A 295 6.48 -18.47 14.97
N TRP A 296 7.54 -17.77 14.55
CA TRP A 296 7.52 -16.31 14.38
C TRP A 296 6.43 -15.85 13.40
N PHE A 297 6.38 -16.48 12.21
CA PHE A 297 5.43 -16.10 11.18
C PHE A 297 3.97 -16.35 11.60
N PRO A 298 3.57 -17.58 12.03
CA PRO A 298 2.20 -17.86 12.40
C PRO A 298 1.78 -17.30 13.76
N LYS A 299 2.67 -17.04 14.72
CA LYS A 299 2.27 -16.57 16.07
C LYS A 299 2.41 -15.06 16.28
N ILE A 300 3.36 -14.41 15.61
CA ILE A 300 3.60 -12.97 15.77
C ILE A 300 3.32 -12.21 14.47
N TYR A 301 3.96 -12.59 13.37
CA TYR A 301 4.05 -11.72 12.18
C TYR A 301 2.71 -11.39 11.53
N ILE A 302 1.87 -12.42 11.32
CA ILE A 302 0.57 -12.25 10.62
C ILE A 302 -0.57 -11.88 11.55
N LYS A 303 -0.36 -11.93 12.88
CA LYS A 303 -1.43 -11.80 13.85
C LYS A 303 -1.77 -10.33 14.12
N PRO A 304 -3.06 -9.94 14.09
CA PRO A 304 -3.47 -8.54 14.14
C PRO A 304 -3.13 -7.89 15.48
N TYR A 305 -3.29 -8.63 16.58
CA TYR A 305 -2.98 -8.18 17.93
C TYR A 305 -1.48 -7.97 18.18
N CYS A 306 -0.60 -8.44 17.29
CA CYS A 306 0.85 -8.17 17.34
C CYS A 306 1.30 -7.10 16.33
N ARG A 307 0.38 -6.56 15.51
CA ARG A 307 0.67 -5.67 14.38
C ARG A 307 -0.08 -4.34 14.41
N MET A 308 -0.90 -4.12 15.44
CA MET A 308 -1.77 -2.94 15.51
C MET A 308 -1.01 -1.64 15.82
N GLY A 309 0.18 -1.72 16.43
CA GLY A 309 0.98 -0.58 16.89
C GLY A 309 1.18 0.55 15.85
N PRO A 310 1.79 0.28 14.67
CA PRO A 310 1.97 1.29 13.63
C PRO A 310 0.66 1.96 13.18
N TYR A 311 -0.42 1.19 13.10
CA TYR A 311 -1.75 1.70 12.73
C TYR A 311 -2.26 2.72 13.76
N LEU A 312 -2.16 2.42 15.05
CA LEU A 312 -2.56 3.30 16.15
C LEU A 312 -1.74 4.60 16.18
N VAL A 313 -0.42 4.48 16.01
CA VAL A 313 0.48 5.62 15.89
C VAL A 313 0.10 6.50 14.69
N GLY A 314 -0.20 5.87 13.55
CA GLY A 314 -0.74 6.55 12.38
C GLY A 314 -2.04 7.29 12.69
N MET A 315 -2.99 6.67 13.39
CA MET A 315 -4.26 7.31 13.78
C MET A 315 -4.03 8.59 14.57
N TYR A 316 -3.17 8.54 15.59
CA TYR A 316 -2.87 9.73 16.39
C TYR A 316 -2.16 10.82 15.56
N ALA A 317 -1.21 10.45 14.71
CA ALA A 317 -0.56 11.40 13.79
C ALA A 317 -1.58 12.06 12.82
N GLY A 318 -2.56 11.30 12.32
CA GLY A 318 -3.65 11.82 11.51
C GLY A 318 -4.54 12.82 12.26
N TYR A 319 -4.82 12.55 13.54
CA TYR A 319 -5.52 13.49 14.42
C TYR A 319 -4.72 14.79 14.64
N LEU A 320 -3.40 14.69 14.88
CA LEU A 320 -2.54 15.88 15.02
C LEU A 320 -2.51 16.72 13.75
N LEU A 321 -2.42 16.10 12.56
CA LEU A 321 -2.47 16.80 11.28
C LEU A 321 -3.81 17.50 11.05
N TYR A 322 -4.91 16.84 11.44
CA TYR A 322 -6.24 17.42 11.41
C TYR A 322 -6.32 18.66 12.31
N LYS A 323 -5.93 18.55 13.58
CA LYS A 323 -6.00 19.63 14.57
C LYS A 323 -5.11 20.83 14.22
N THR A 324 -3.94 20.56 13.65
CA THR A 324 -2.99 21.60 13.21
C THR A 324 -3.31 22.16 11.82
N ASN A 325 -4.34 21.65 11.12
CA ASN A 325 -4.61 21.99 9.72
C ASN A 325 -3.37 21.87 8.80
N CYS A 326 -2.51 20.88 9.09
CA CYS A 326 -1.20 20.71 8.45
C CYS A 326 -0.32 21.99 8.50
N ARG A 327 -0.43 22.80 9.56
CA ARG A 327 0.37 23.99 9.77
C ARG A 327 0.85 24.03 11.22
N LEU A 328 2.15 23.82 11.40
CA LEU A 328 2.80 23.96 12.70
C LEU A 328 4.24 24.37 12.48
N GLN A 329 4.67 25.48 13.07
CA GLN A 329 6.08 25.90 13.04
C GLN A 329 6.76 25.38 14.29
N ILE A 330 7.83 24.60 14.12
CA ILE A 330 8.59 24.00 15.21
C ILE A 330 9.96 24.68 15.26
N ASN A 331 10.50 24.88 16.48
CA ASN A 331 11.87 25.35 16.66
C ASN A 331 12.85 24.46 15.88
N ARG A 332 13.77 25.06 15.11
CA ARG A 332 14.75 24.35 14.28
C ARG A 332 15.56 23.32 15.08
N TYR A 333 15.96 23.64 16.31
CA TYR A 333 16.73 22.71 17.16
C TYR A 333 15.90 21.50 17.59
N LEU A 334 14.63 21.72 17.96
CA LEU A 334 13.71 20.63 18.28
C LEU A 334 13.40 19.78 17.05
N ASN A 335 13.17 20.40 15.90
CA ASN A 335 12.97 19.68 14.63
C ASN A 335 14.18 18.80 14.30
N LEU A 336 15.40 19.34 14.42
CA LEU A 336 16.64 18.57 14.23
C LEU A 336 16.75 17.41 15.23
N ALA A 337 16.48 17.65 16.52
CA ALA A 337 16.53 16.60 17.53
C ALA A 337 15.55 15.45 17.25
N ILE A 338 14.31 15.76 16.85
CA ILE A 338 13.31 14.73 16.51
C ILE A 338 13.71 14.00 15.22
N TRP A 339 14.25 14.71 14.22
CA TRP A 339 14.80 14.06 13.02
C TRP A 339 15.96 13.11 13.34
N SER A 340 16.91 13.54 14.17
CA SER A 340 18.02 12.69 14.63
C SER A 340 17.52 11.47 15.40
N ALA A 341 16.53 11.64 16.28
CA ALA A 341 15.92 10.54 17.01
C ALA A 341 15.18 9.56 16.09
N ALA A 342 14.41 10.07 15.12
CA ALA A 342 13.70 9.25 14.15
C ALA A 342 14.65 8.48 13.23
N ILE A 343 15.73 9.12 12.75
CA ILE A 343 16.77 8.47 11.94
C ILE A 343 17.49 7.41 12.77
N GLY A 344 17.94 7.75 13.98
CA GLY A 344 18.62 6.81 14.88
C GLY A 344 17.76 5.59 15.19
N THR A 345 16.47 5.80 15.49
CA THR A 345 15.50 4.72 15.73
C THR A 345 15.27 3.87 14.48
N GLY A 346 15.07 4.50 13.32
CA GLY A 346 14.90 3.78 12.05
C GLY A 346 16.13 2.94 11.67
N MET A 347 17.34 3.48 11.88
CA MET A 347 18.59 2.77 11.67
C MET A 347 18.75 1.61 12.64
N ALA A 348 18.41 1.78 13.92
CA ALA A 348 18.44 0.71 14.92
C ALA A 348 17.48 -0.43 14.58
N ILE A 349 16.29 -0.12 14.05
CA ILE A 349 15.32 -1.16 13.63
C ILE A 349 15.82 -1.92 12.40
N VAL A 350 16.41 -1.22 11.43
CA VAL A 350 16.82 -1.86 10.16
C VAL A 350 18.16 -2.60 10.29
N TYR A 351 19.10 -2.05 11.04
CA TYR A 351 20.49 -2.54 11.11
C TYR A 351 20.87 -3.10 12.49
N GLY A 352 20.07 -2.87 13.54
CA GLY A 352 20.45 -3.25 14.91
C GLY A 352 20.48 -4.76 15.19
N LEU A 353 19.88 -5.57 14.32
CA LEU A 353 19.97 -7.04 14.39
C LEU A 353 21.16 -7.62 13.62
N TYR A 354 22.06 -6.78 13.10
CA TYR A 354 23.21 -7.24 12.32
C TYR A 354 24.11 -8.21 13.10
N ASP A 355 24.41 -7.87 14.36
CA ASP A 355 25.26 -8.72 15.19
C ASP A 355 24.54 -10.01 15.58
N ASP A 356 23.24 -9.96 15.89
CA ASP A 356 22.41 -11.13 16.21
C ASP A 356 22.34 -12.15 15.05
N ILE A 357 22.20 -11.65 13.82
CA ILE A 357 22.16 -12.51 12.62
C ILE A 357 23.52 -13.16 12.32
N ASN A 358 24.63 -12.52 12.71
CA ASN A 358 25.99 -12.96 12.38
C ASN A 358 26.76 -13.58 13.55
N SER A 359 26.23 -13.52 14.76
CA SER A 359 26.84 -14.10 15.95
C SER A 359 26.41 -15.56 16.12
N GLU A 360 27.30 -16.38 16.69
CA GLU A 360 26.97 -17.75 17.10
C GLU A 360 26.10 -17.77 18.36
N THR A 361 26.06 -16.66 19.10
CA THR A 361 25.26 -16.49 20.31
C THR A 361 23.99 -15.69 20.00
N PRO A 362 22.80 -16.30 20.11
CA PRO A 362 21.55 -15.60 19.88
C PRO A 362 21.31 -14.54 20.96
N LEU A 363 20.53 -13.51 20.63
CA LEU A 363 20.07 -12.54 21.61
C LEU A 363 19.35 -13.23 22.79
N PRO A 364 19.53 -12.73 24.03
CA PRO A 364 18.74 -13.21 25.16
C PRO A 364 17.23 -13.05 24.89
N THR A 365 16.43 -14.04 25.30
CA THR A 365 14.97 -14.06 25.08
C THR A 365 14.28 -12.77 25.53
N SER A 366 14.74 -12.14 26.62
CA SER A 366 14.22 -10.86 27.10
C SER A 366 14.45 -9.70 26.12
N VAL A 367 15.63 -9.65 25.50
CA VAL A 367 15.99 -8.62 24.51
C VAL A 367 15.23 -8.86 23.21
N ALA A 368 15.16 -10.11 22.76
CA ALA A 368 14.37 -10.50 21.58
C ALA A 368 12.88 -10.18 21.77
N ALA A 369 12.31 -10.49 22.94
CA ALA A 369 10.92 -10.18 23.27
C ALA A 369 10.66 -8.67 23.32
N PHE A 370 11.57 -7.88 23.90
CA PHE A 370 11.47 -6.43 23.90
C PHE A 370 11.50 -5.87 22.48
N TYR A 371 12.44 -6.33 21.65
CA TYR A 371 12.54 -5.93 20.25
C TYR A 371 11.23 -6.26 19.50
N ASN A 372 10.77 -7.51 19.57
CA ASN A 372 9.54 -7.97 18.93
C ASN A 372 8.32 -7.14 19.33
N ALA A 373 8.23 -6.73 20.60
CA ALA A 373 7.10 -5.97 21.13
C ALA A 373 7.09 -4.47 20.73
N VAL A 374 8.25 -3.87 20.45
CA VAL A 374 8.38 -2.39 20.31
C VAL A 374 8.75 -1.94 18.90
N HIS A 375 9.58 -2.69 18.15
CA HIS A 375 10.19 -2.21 16.90
C HIS A 375 9.16 -1.73 15.86
N ARG A 376 8.01 -2.42 15.72
CA ARG A 376 6.97 -2.04 14.76
C ARG A 376 6.33 -0.70 15.10
N THR A 377 5.98 -0.51 16.37
CA THR A 377 5.42 0.74 16.87
C THR A 377 6.41 1.89 16.72
N ALA A 378 7.68 1.65 17.04
CA ALA A 378 8.76 2.61 16.87
C ALA A 378 8.97 2.98 15.39
N TRP A 379 8.89 2.02 14.47
CA TRP A 379 8.91 2.28 13.04
C TRP A 379 7.73 3.18 12.61
N GLY A 380 6.52 2.87 13.10
CA GLY A 380 5.34 3.70 12.87
C GLY A 380 5.50 5.13 13.37
N LEU A 381 6.17 5.35 14.50
CA LEU A 381 6.50 6.70 15.00
C LEU A 381 7.44 7.43 14.05
N CYS A 382 8.47 6.75 13.53
CA CYS A 382 9.40 7.33 12.56
C CYS A 382 8.67 7.78 11.29
N ILE A 383 7.83 6.90 10.71
CA ILE A 383 7.06 7.22 9.49
C ILE A 383 6.03 8.32 9.77
N SER A 384 5.34 8.28 10.91
CA SER A 384 4.41 9.34 11.31
C SER A 384 5.10 10.69 11.45
N TRP A 385 6.30 10.75 12.01
CA TRP A 385 7.09 11.98 12.07
C TRP A 385 7.47 12.49 10.68
N VAL A 386 7.96 11.62 9.79
CA VAL A 386 8.29 11.99 8.40
C VAL A 386 7.09 12.64 7.72
N ILE A 387 5.90 12.02 7.83
CA ILE A 387 4.67 12.56 7.24
C ILE A 387 4.28 13.88 7.91
N PHE A 388 4.32 13.94 9.24
CA PHE A 388 3.95 15.13 9.99
C PHE A 388 4.84 16.32 9.65
N ALA A 389 6.16 16.13 9.63
CA ALA A 389 7.13 17.15 9.27
C ALA A 389 6.94 17.60 7.82
N CYS A 390 6.77 16.67 6.87
CA CYS A 390 6.53 17.03 5.47
C CYS A 390 5.22 17.81 5.28
N ALA A 391 4.14 17.39 5.93
CA ALA A 391 2.82 18.01 5.81
C ALA A 391 2.76 19.41 6.46
N THR A 392 3.50 19.64 7.56
CA THR A 392 3.51 20.91 8.31
C THR A 392 4.52 21.93 7.78
N GLY A 393 5.36 21.56 6.80
CA GLY A 393 6.40 22.42 6.23
C GLY A 393 7.76 22.30 6.91
N ASN A 394 7.93 21.40 7.88
CA ASN A 394 9.18 21.14 8.62
C ASN A 394 10.07 20.05 7.98
N GLY A 395 9.65 19.46 6.85
CA GLY A 395 10.33 18.33 6.21
C GLY A 395 11.49 18.69 5.28
N GLY A 396 11.64 19.96 4.89
CA GLY A 396 12.75 20.43 4.06
C GLY A 396 12.97 19.59 2.78
N PHE A 397 14.21 19.16 2.56
CA PHE A 397 14.62 18.37 1.40
C PHE A 397 13.88 17.01 1.26
N ILE A 398 13.57 16.37 2.39
CA ILE A 398 12.87 15.08 2.40
C ILE A 398 11.48 15.22 1.77
N ASN A 399 10.79 16.34 2.05
CA ASN A 399 9.49 16.61 1.44
C ASN A 399 9.61 16.79 -0.08
N THR A 400 10.69 17.42 -0.58
CA THR A 400 10.93 17.59 -2.02
C THR A 400 11.05 16.25 -2.73
N ILE A 401 11.81 15.30 -2.16
CA ILE A 401 11.95 13.94 -2.71
C ILE A 401 10.61 13.21 -2.66
N LEU A 402 10.00 13.12 -1.47
CA LEU A 402 8.80 12.30 -1.27
C LEU A 402 7.56 12.84 -2.00
N SER A 403 7.54 14.13 -2.29
CA SER A 403 6.47 14.80 -3.04
C SER A 403 6.72 14.87 -4.54
N TRP A 404 7.71 14.13 -5.05
CA TRP A 404 8.02 14.14 -6.48
C TRP A 404 6.83 13.67 -7.33
N LYS A 405 6.51 14.41 -8.38
CA LYS A 405 5.32 14.17 -9.22
C LYS A 405 5.32 12.80 -9.90
N ALA A 406 6.50 12.23 -10.17
CA ALA A 406 6.62 10.90 -10.75
C ALA A 406 6.08 9.79 -9.84
N PHE A 407 6.11 9.99 -8.51
CA PHE A 407 5.55 9.02 -7.56
C PHE A 407 4.02 9.01 -7.55
N ILE A 408 3.35 10.02 -8.10
CA ILE A 408 1.89 10.09 -8.09
C ILE A 408 1.26 8.88 -8.81
N PRO A 409 1.52 8.64 -10.11
CA PRO A 409 0.95 7.49 -10.81
C PRO A 409 1.38 6.15 -10.18
N LEU A 410 2.64 6.03 -9.79
CA LEU A 410 3.17 4.80 -9.17
C LEU A 410 2.49 4.51 -7.83
N SER A 411 2.26 5.53 -7.01
CA SER A 411 1.58 5.40 -5.71
C SER A 411 0.11 5.01 -5.82
N ARG A 412 -0.55 5.28 -6.95
CA ARG A 412 -1.93 4.83 -7.21
C ARG A 412 -1.97 3.34 -7.55
N LEU A 413 -0.90 2.81 -8.13
CA LEU A 413 -0.78 1.41 -8.51
C LEU A 413 -0.34 0.49 -7.38
N THR A 414 0.12 1.01 -6.23
CA THR A 414 0.71 0.18 -5.17
C THR A 414 -0.23 -0.88 -4.63
N TYR A 415 -1.55 -0.63 -4.60
CA TYR A 415 -2.51 -1.63 -4.15
C TYR A 415 -2.57 -2.82 -5.12
N MET A 416 -2.70 -2.57 -6.42
CA MET A 416 -2.64 -3.65 -7.42
C MET A 416 -1.25 -4.30 -7.48
N ALA A 417 -0.16 -3.54 -7.36
CA ALA A 417 1.20 -4.08 -7.30
C ALA A 417 1.34 -5.06 -6.11
N TYR A 418 0.80 -4.71 -4.95
CA TYR A 418 0.74 -5.60 -3.80
C TYR A 418 -0.02 -6.89 -4.09
N LEU A 419 -1.14 -6.83 -4.81
CA LEU A 419 -1.89 -8.04 -5.15
C LEU A 419 -1.14 -8.92 -6.17
N VAL A 420 -0.51 -8.34 -7.19
CA VAL A 420 0.02 -9.13 -8.31
C VAL A 420 1.49 -9.52 -8.19
N HIS A 421 2.30 -8.84 -7.36
CA HIS A 421 3.76 -9.06 -7.35
C HIS A 421 4.14 -10.52 -7.10
N MET A 422 3.50 -11.21 -6.16
CA MET A 422 3.81 -12.64 -5.91
C MET A 422 3.52 -13.52 -7.12
N MET A 423 2.50 -13.20 -7.93
CA MET A 423 2.25 -13.94 -9.17
C MET A 423 3.39 -13.73 -10.16
N ILE A 424 3.92 -12.51 -10.27
CA ILE A 424 5.07 -12.20 -11.12
C ILE A 424 6.33 -12.94 -10.65
N LEU A 425 6.62 -12.90 -9.35
CA LEU A 425 7.77 -13.61 -8.76
C LEU A 425 7.64 -15.13 -8.95
N ASN A 426 6.46 -15.70 -8.68
CA ASN A 426 6.22 -17.12 -8.85
C ASN A 426 6.25 -17.54 -10.32
N HIS A 427 5.71 -16.73 -11.23
CA HIS A 427 5.79 -16.99 -12.67
C HIS A 427 7.26 -17.07 -13.12
N TRP A 428 8.08 -16.10 -12.75
CA TRP A 428 9.52 -16.14 -13.04
C TRP A 428 10.20 -17.37 -12.43
N LYS A 429 9.93 -17.67 -11.16
CA LYS A 429 10.52 -18.81 -10.43
C LYS A 429 10.18 -20.16 -11.07
N TYR A 430 8.92 -20.38 -11.38
CA TYR A 430 8.44 -21.68 -11.86
C TYR A 430 8.68 -21.90 -13.36
N SER A 431 8.89 -20.83 -14.13
CA SER A 431 9.32 -20.89 -15.53
C SER A 431 10.80 -21.28 -15.70
N GLN A 432 11.60 -21.31 -14.62
CA GLN A 432 13.00 -21.70 -14.70
C GLN A 432 13.15 -23.17 -15.10
N THR A 433 13.85 -23.42 -16.20
CA THR A 433 14.14 -24.77 -16.72
C THR A 433 15.45 -25.35 -16.21
N LYS A 434 16.29 -24.51 -15.60
CA LYS A 434 17.58 -24.85 -14.99
C LYS A 434 17.71 -24.16 -13.63
N THR A 435 18.64 -24.65 -12.82
CA THR A 435 19.03 -23.93 -11.60
C THR A 435 19.66 -22.59 -11.95
N ILE A 436 19.47 -21.63 -11.05
CA ILE A 436 20.08 -20.30 -11.16
C ILE A 436 21.30 -20.22 -10.26
N HIS A 437 22.34 -19.54 -10.72
CA HIS A 437 23.53 -19.27 -9.93
C HIS A 437 23.46 -17.84 -9.42
N LEU A 438 23.28 -17.67 -8.10
CA LEU A 438 23.08 -16.35 -7.51
C LEU A 438 24.40 -15.59 -7.42
N SER A 439 24.41 -14.41 -8.04
CA SER A 439 25.49 -13.43 -7.94
C SER A 439 24.90 -12.06 -7.60
N ASP A 440 25.74 -11.13 -7.13
CA ASP A 440 25.28 -9.78 -6.79
C ASP A 440 24.65 -9.07 -8.00
N SER A 441 25.24 -9.26 -9.18
CA SER A 441 24.73 -8.71 -10.43
C SER A 441 23.40 -9.33 -10.83
N GLU A 442 23.31 -10.67 -10.83
CA GLU A 442 22.08 -11.38 -11.20
C GLU A 442 20.93 -10.95 -10.29
N TYR A 443 21.20 -10.86 -8.99
CA TYR A 443 20.22 -10.46 -8.00
C TYR A 443 19.69 -9.03 -8.21
N ILE A 444 20.55 -8.09 -8.62
CA ILE A 444 20.14 -6.73 -8.97
C ILE A 444 19.25 -6.73 -10.22
N TYR A 445 19.61 -7.49 -11.26
CA TYR A 445 18.79 -7.62 -12.47
C TYR A 445 17.40 -8.21 -12.16
N GLU A 446 17.35 -9.26 -11.35
CA GLU A 446 16.11 -9.88 -10.89
C GLU A 446 15.22 -8.89 -10.14
N ILE A 447 15.77 -8.15 -9.16
CA ILE A 447 15.02 -7.15 -8.40
C ILE A 447 14.42 -6.09 -9.32
N VAL A 448 15.22 -5.51 -10.21
CA VAL A 448 14.74 -4.46 -11.12
C VAL A 448 13.66 -5.02 -12.04
N GLY A 449 13.86 -6.22 -12.59
CA GLY A 449 12.86 -6.92 -13.40
C GLY A 449 11.55 -7.15 -12.64
N HIS A 450 11.61 -7.65 -11.41
CA HIS A 450 10.43 -7.88 -10.58
C HIS A 450 9.67 -6.60 -10.26
N ILE A 451 10.36 -5.50 -9.95
CA ILE A 451 9.72 -4.20 -9.68
C ILE A 451 9.00 -3.72 -10.94
N VAL A 452 9.70 -3.64 -12.07
CA VAL A 452 9.15 -3.11 -13.33
C VAL A 452 7.95 -3.95 -13.78
N LEU A 453 8.10 -5.28 -13.83
CA LEU A 453 7.04 -6.19 -14.25
C LEU A 453 5.85 -6.16 -13.30
N SER A 454 6.06 -6.03 -11.98
CA SER A 454 4.97 -5.90 -11.01
C SER A 454 4.17 -4.62 -11.20
N PHE A 455 4.82 -3.48 -11.46
CA PHE A 455 4.11 -2.22 -11.71
C PHE A 455 3.44 -2.19 -13.10
N MET A 456 4.02 -2.83 -14.11
CA MET A 456 3.38 -3.02 -15.42
C MET A 456 2.11 -3.88 -15.28
N ALA A 457 2.21 -5.01 -14.60
CA ALA A 457 1.06 -5.87 -14.31
C ALA A 457 0.00 -5.14 -13.47
N ALA A 458 0.42 -4.37 -12.46
CA ALA A 458 -0.46 -3.56 -11.64
C ALA A 458 -1.23 -2.50 -12.45
N PHE A 459 -0.61 -1.89 -13.45
CA PHE A 459 -1.28 -0.94 -14.33
C PHE A 459 -2.39 -1.64 -15.13
N VAL A 460 -2.09 -2.79 -15.73
CA VAL A 460 -3.07 -3.58 -16.50
C VAL A 460 -4.22 -4.04 -15.60
N THR A 461 -3.93 -4.60 -14.42
CA THR A 461 -4.96 -5.10 -13.50
C THR A 461 -5.75 -3.97 -12.83
N SER A 462 -5.16 -2.80 -12.60
CA SER A 462 -5.90 -1.62 -12.12
C SER A 462 -6.91 -1.12 -13.15
N LEU A 463 -6.57 -1.16 -14.44
CA LEU A 463 -7.53 -0.83 -15.51
C LEU A 463 -8.62 -1.89 -15.67
N ALA A 464 -8.29 -3.16 -15.47
CA ALA A 464 -9.23 -4.26 -15.63
C ALA A 464 -10.20 -4.41 -14.45
N PHE A 465 -9.70 -4.24 -13.22
CA PHE A 465 -10.43 -4.60 -12.01
C PHE A 465 -10.69 -3.41 -11.09
N GLU A 466 -9.67 -2.65 -10.71
CA GLU A 466 -9.81 -1.58 -9.70
C GLU A 466 -10.63 -0.38 -10.19
N SER A 467 -10.21 0.21 -11.31
CA SER A 467 -10.78 1.44 -11.86
C SER A 467 -12.25 1.26 -12.24
N PRO A 468 -12.68 0.14 -12.86
CA PRO A 468 -14.09 -0.09 -13.12
C PRO A 468 -14.94 -0.21 -11.86
N MET A 469 -14.44 -0.85 -10.81
CA MET A 469 -15.19 -1.01 -9.57
C MET A 469 -15.39 0.34 -8.86
N LEU A 470 -14.37 1.20 -8.85
CA LEU A 470 -14.48 2.58 -8.37
C LEU A 470 -15.45 3.42 -9.22
N GLY A 471 -15.40 3.24 -10.55
CA GLY A 471 -16.33 3.87 -11.48
C GLY A 471 -17.79 3.49 -11.18
N LEU A 472 -18.06 2.20 -11.06
CA LEU A 472 -19.38 1.65 -10.74
C LEU A 472 -19.94 2.22 -9.42
N GLU A 473 -19.13 2.21 -8.37
CA GLU A 473 -19.49 2.80 -7.07
C GLU A 473 -19.93 4.25 -7.21
N SER A 474 -19.14 5.04 -7.95
CA SER A 474 -19.45 6.45 -8.18
C SER A 474 -20.76 6.63 -8.95
N VAL A 475 -21.10 5.76 -9.89
CA VAL A 475 -22.36 5.85 -10.64
C VAL A 475 -23.56 5.49 -9.75
N ILE A 476 -23.42 4.45 -8.92
CA ILE A 476 -24.49 3.95 -8.06
C ILE A 476 -24.81 4.93 -6.93
N PHE A 477 -23.78 5.49 -6.27
CA PHE A 477 -23.95 6.23 -5.01
C PHE A 477 -23.85 7.77 -5.11
N ARG A 478 -23.36 8.34 -6.22
CA ARG A 478 -23.27 9.80 -6.40
C ARG A 478 -24.64 10.50 -6.57
N ARG A 479 -25.74 9.75 -6.51
CA ARG A 479 -27.13 10.23 -6.61
C ARG A 479 -27.56 11.20 -5.49
N LYS A 480 -26.74 11.45 -4.44
CA LYS A 480 -27.14 12.23 -3.25
C LYS A 480 -26.46 13.59 -3.03
N GLN A 481 -25.50 14.04 -3.85
CA GLN A 481 -24.82 15.33 -3.61
C GLN A 481 -25.26 16.50 -4.50
N ASN A 482 -25.95 16.26 -5.62
CA ASN A 482 -26.43 17.34 -6.51
C ASN A 482 -27.88 17.79 -6.23
N LYS A 483 -28.44 17.43 -5.06
CA LYS A 483 -29.72 17.93 -4.57
C LYS A 483 -29.57 18.32 -3.09
N ARG A 484 -28.87 19.41 -2.83
CA ARG A 484 -29.04 20.23 -1.63
C ARG A 484 -28.39 21.58 -1.82
#